data_AF-A0AA95FW51-F1
#
_entry.id   AF-A0AA95FW51-F1
#
_cell.length_a   1.000
_cell.length_b   1.000
_cell.length_c   1.000
_cell.angle_alpha   90.00
_cell.angle_beta   90.00
_cell.angle_gamma   90.00
#
_symmetry.space_group_name_H-M   'P 1'
#
loop_
_entity.id
_entity.type
_entity.pdbx_description
1 polymer ?
#
loop_
_entity_poly.entity_id
_entity_poly.type
_entity_poly.pdbx_seq_one_letter_code
_entity_poly.pdbx_strand_id
1 'polypeptide(L)'
;MSDGTIRVAGADLEQMATDMKTANSSIQSRLDDLKSNLEKIFGAGWEGQSREAFDTAHAQWTTQIADMQQIMTDAHNNVLTSRENYAAGDKKAAGFF
;
A
#
# COMPACT_ATOMS: atom_id res chain seq x y z
N MET A 1 -4.55 -29.15 -7.54
CA MET A 1 -4.81 -28.47 -6.25
C MET A 1 -4.26 -27.03 -6.20
N SER A 2 -3.57 -26.53 -7.25
CA SER A 2 -2.93 -25.20 -7.27
C SER A 2 -3.86 -24.03 -7.61
N ASP A 3 -4.85 -24.24 -8.49
CA ASP A 3 -5.73 -23.16 -9.00
C ASP A 3 -6.54 -22.48 -7.89
N GLY A 4 -7.10 -23.24 -6.94
CA GLY A 4 -7.85 -22.70 -5.80
C GLY A 4 -7.00 -21.82 -4.87
N THR A 5 -5.77 -22.22 -4.58
CA THR A 5 -4.85 -21.47 -3.71
C THR A 5 -4.45 -20.11 -4.30
N ILE A 6 -4.24 -20.04 -5.62
CA ILE A 6 -3.87 -18.78 -6.28
C ILE A 6 -5.06 -17.82 -6.35
N ARG A 7 -6.30 -18.33 -6.49
CA ARG A 7 -7.50 -17.48 -6.41
C ARG A 7 -7.67 -16.84 -5.03
N VAL A 8 -7.49 -17.62 -3.97
CA VAL A 8 -7.56 -17.13 -2.58
C VAL A 8 -6.48 -16.08 -2.33
N ALA A 9 -5.23 -16.37 -2.72
CA ALA A 9 -4.13 -15.41 -2.59
C ALA A 9 -4.38 -14.08 -3.32
N GLY A 10 -5.03 -14.11 -4.48
CA GLY A 10 -5.41 -12.88 -5.21
C GLY A 10 -6.42 -12.02 -4.44
N ALA A 11 -7.46 -12.65 -3.88
CA ALA A 11 -8.47 -11.96 -3.08
C ALA A 11 -7.89 -11.38 -1.77
N ASP A 12 -7.00 -12.13 -1.11
CA ASP A 12 -6.33 -11.68 0.10
C ASP A 12 -5.42 -10.46 -0.16
N LEU A 13 -4.74 -10.43 -1.32
CA LEU A 13 -3.92 -9.28 -1.73
C LEU A 13 -4.75 -8.03 -2.03
N GLU A 14 -5.92 -8.17 -2.65
CA GLU A 14 -6.85 -7.05 -2.89
C GLU A 14 -7.36 -6.45 -1.57
N GLN A 15 -7.73 -7.30 -0.62
CA GLN A 15 -8.15 -6.87 0.71
C GLN A 15 -7.01 -6.16 1.42
N MET A 16 -5.81 -6.75 1.43
CA MET A 16 -4.63 -6.14 2.06
C MET A 16 -4.27 -4.78 1.42
N ALA A 17 -4.40 -4.63 0.10
CA ALA A 17 -4.19 -3.34 -0.57
C ALA A 17 -5.21 -2.27 -0.13
N THR A 18 -6.48 -2.67 0.06
CA THR A 18 -7.54 -1.80 0.56
C THR A 18 -7.31 -1.38 2.02
N ASP A 19 -6.93 -2.33 2.86
CA ASP A 19 -6.62 -2.10 4.27
C ASP A 19 -5.42 -1.16 4.41
N MET A 20 -4.37 -1.38 3.60
CA MET A 20 -3.20 -0.49 3.56
C MET A 20 -3.57 0.92 3.12
N LYS A 21 -4.38 1.08 2.07
CA LYS A 21 -4.85 2.39 1.65
C LYS A 21 -5.59 3.12 2.78
N THR A 22 -6.43 2.40 3.51
CA THR A 22 -7.20 2.94 4.64
C THR A 22 -6.30 3.34 5.82
N ALA A 23 -5.35 2.48 6.16
CA ALA A 23 -4.35 2.77 7.20
C ALA A 23 -3.50 4.00 6.82
N ASN A 24 -3.09 4.10 5.55
CA ASN A 24 -2.29 5.21 5.04
C ASN A 24 -3.04 6.54 5.10
N SER A 25 -4.30 6.58 4.67
CA SER A 25 -5.13 7.78 4.82
C SER A 25 -5.28 8.18 6.29
N SER A 26 -5.40 7.20 7.19
CA SER A 26 -5.47 7.47 8.63
C SER A 26 -4.16 8.04 9.19
N ILE A 27 -3.01 7.57 8.71
CA ILE A 27 -1.69 8.10 9.11
C ILE A 27 -1.52 9.54 8.62
N GLN A 28 -1.86 9.81 7.35
CA GLN A 28 -1.82 11.16 6.78
C GLN A 28 -2.70 12.13 7.58
N SER A 29 -3.95 11.76 7.88
CA SER A 29 -4.82 12.63 8.69
C SER A 29 -4.25 12.88 10.08
N ARG A 30 -3.68 11.87 10.75
CA ARG A 30 -3.05 12.03 12.07
C ARG A 30 -1.84 12.95 12.04
N LEU A 31 -1.07 12.90 10.95
CA LEU A 31 0.07 13.78 10.72
C LEU A 31 -0.38 15.23 10.51
N ASP A 32 -1.38 15.44 9.67
CA ASP A 32 -1.95 16.78 9.44
C ASP A 32 -2.55 17.36 10.72
N ASP A 33 -3.27 16.54 11.50
CA ASP A 33 -3.81 16.91 12.80
C ASP A 33 -2.69 17.28 13.79
N LEU A 34 -1.62 16.49 13.82
CA LEU A 34 -0.44 16.78 14.65
C LEU A 34 0.17 18.12 14.25
N LYS A 35 0.37 18.39 12.96
CA LYS A 35 0.88 19.68 12.47
C LYS A 35 -0.03 20.83 12.90
N SER A 36 -1.34 20.71 12.67
CA SER A 36 -2.32 21.72 13.05
C SER A 36 -2.30 22.00 14.56
N ASN A 37 -2.19 20.96 15.38
CA ASN A 37 -2.13 21.10 16.83
C ASN A 37 -0.83 21.76 17.29
N LEU A 38 0.30 21.42 16.67
CA LEU A 38 1.59 22.02 16.97
C LEU A 38 1.60 23.51 16.62
N GLU A 39 1.07 23.89 15.46
CA GLU A 39 0.90 25.29 15.06
C GLU A 39 -0.03 26.05 16.03
N LYS A 40 -1.11 25.43 16.52
CA LYS A 40 -2.01 26.05 17.51
C LYS A 40 -1.37 26.23 18.88
N ILE A 41 -0.65 25.22 19.38
CA ILE A 41 -0.08 25.21 20.74
C ILE A 41 1.12 26.15 20.80
N PHE A 42 2.01 26.05 19.82
CA PHE A 42 3.28 26.74 19.86
C PHE A 42 3.27 28.04 19.06
N GLY A 43 2.30 28.27 18.15
CA GLY A 43 2.17 29.51 17.39
C GLY A 43 3.48 29.89 16.69
N ALA A 44 3.98 31.10 16.94
CA ALA A 44 5.27 31.59 16.45
C ALA A 44 6.50 30.84 17.04
N GLY A 45 6.33 30.05 18.10
CA GLY A 45 7.35 29.18 18.67
C GLY A 45 7.50 27.84 17.94
N TRP A 46 6.58 27.49 17.03
CA TRP A 46 6.71 26.35 16.12
C TRP A 46 7.56 26.74 14.89
N GLU A 47 8.77 27.20 15.15
CA GLU A 47 9.71 27.63 14.10
C GLU A 47 11.08 26.97 14.30
N GLY A 48 11.86 26.92 13.23
CA GLY A 48 13.20 26.33 13.22
C GLY A 48 13.21 24.80 13.13
N GLN A 49 14.13 24.18 13.87
CA GLN A 49 14.54 22.78 13.67
C GLN A 49 13.41 21.75 13.87
N SER A 50 12.47 22.00 14.80
CA SER A 50 11.37 21.07 15.07
C SER A 50 10.35 20.99 13.93
N ARG A 51 10.07 22.14 13.28
CA ARG A 51 9.19 22.20 12.11
C ARG A 51 9.84 21.50 10.92
N GLU A 52 11.12 21.75 10.68
CA GLU A 52 11.88 21.14 9.59
C GLU A 52 12.01 19.62 9.77
N ALA A 53 12.24 19.16 11.00
CA ALA A 53 12.25 17.73 11.34
C ALA A 53 10.88 17.08 11.12
N PHE A 54 9.79 17.76 11.52
CA PHE A 54 8.43 17.28 11.25
C PHE A 54 8.15 17.19 9.75
N ASP A 55 8.42 18.26 8.99
CA ASP A 55 8.16 18.30 7.55
C ASP A 55 8.99 17.22 6.82
N THR A 56 10.22 16.96 7.27
CA THR A 56 11.07 15.86 6.78
C THR A 56 10.45 14.50 7.08
N ALA A 57 10.03 14.25 8.32
CA ALA A 57 9.40 12.99 8.70
C ALA A 57 8.07 12.77 7.94
N HIS A 58 7.29 13.84 7.77
CA HIS A 58 6.05 13.83 6.99
C HIS A 58 6.29 13.43 5.54
N ALA A 59 7.30 14.03 4.89
CA ALA A 59 7.67 13.70 3.53
C ALA A 59 8.14 12.24 3.41
N GLN A 60 9.01 11.79 4.32
CA GLN A 60 9.51 10.41 4.34
C GLN A 60 8.37 9.39 4.50
N TRP A 61 7.42 9.65 5.40
CA TRP A 61 6.27 8.78 5.56
C TRP A 61 5.40 8.75 4.30
N THR A 62 5.16 9.91 3.68
CA THR A 62 4.39 9.99 2.43
C THR A 62 5.05 9.17 1.31
N THR A 63 6.37 9.26 1.18
CA THR A 63 7.14 8.48 0.19
C THR A 63 7.05 6.98 0.47
N GLN A 64 7.32 6.54 1.70
CA GLN A 64 7.28 5.11 2.03
C GLN A 64 5.88 4.51 1.86
N ILE A 65 4.84 5.30 2.14
CA ILE A 65 3.44 4.92 1.88
C ILE A 65 3.19 4.67 0.39
N ALA A 66 3.69 5.55 -0.48
CA ALA A 66 3.55 5.40 -1.92
C ALA A 66 4.31 4.15 -2.41
N ASP A 67 5.53 3.92 -1.90
CA ASP A 67 6.33 2.74 -2.24
C ASP A 67 5.63 1.44 -1.84
N MET A 68 5.03 1.40 -0.64
CA MET A 68 4.26 0.24 -0.19
C MET A 68 3.04 -0.03 -1.08
N GLN A 69 2.32 1.02 -1.49
CA GLN A 69 1.19 0.87 -2.43
C GLN A 69 1.65 0.30 -3.77
N GLN A 70 2.80 0.76 -4.27
CA GLN A 70 3.38 0.25 -5.51
C GLN A 70 3.72 -1.24 -5.41
N ILE A 71 4.41 -1.65 -4.34
CA ILE A 71 4.77 -3.06 -4.11
C ILE A 71 3.52 -3.95 -4.07
N MET A 72 2.44 -3.48 -3.44
CA MET A 72 1.17 -4.19 -3.36
C MET A 72 0.49 -4.34 -4.72
N THR A 73 0.48 -3.28 -5.52
CA THR A 73 -0.02 -3.32 -6.90
C THR A 73 0.79 -4.30 -7.75
N ASP A 74 2.12 -4.28 -7.62
CA ASP A 74 3.01 -5.18 -8.35
C ASP A 74 2.79 -6.64 -7.94
N ALA A 75 2.63 -6.91 -6.65
CA ALA A 75 2.32 -8.25 -6.14
C ALA A 75 0.98 -8.76 -6.67
N HIS A 76 -0.05 -7.90 -6.69
CA HIS A 76 -1.35 -8.23 -7.25
C HIS A 76 -1.26 -8.58 -8.74
N ASN A 77 -0.58 -7.75 -9.54
CA ASN A 77 -0.38 -7.98 -10.96
C ASN A 77 0.35 -9.31 -11.23
N ASN A 78 1.41 -9.61 -10.46
CA ASN A 78 2.14 -10.86 -10.58
C ASN A 78 1.27 -12.10 -10.29
N VAL A 79 0.36 -12.00 -9.30
CA VAL A 79 -0.60 -13.07 -9.02
C VAL A 79 -1.59 -13.23 -10.17
N LEU A 80 -2.12 -12.15 -10.74
CA LEU A 80 -2.99 -12.22 -11.92
C LEU A 80 -2.29 -12.86 -13.12
N THR A 81 -1.09 -12.42 -13.47
CA THR A 81 -0.29 -13.02 -14.56
C THR A 81 -0.02 -14.50 -14.30
N SER A 82 0.26 -14.88 -13.05
CA SER A 82 0.42 -16.29 -12.68
C SER A 82 -0.87 -17.08 -12.94
N ARG A 83 -2.04 -16.55 -12.58
CA ARG A 83 -3.35 -17.20 -12.83
C ARG A 83 -3.61 -17.41 -14.32
N GLU A 84 -3.32 -16.40 -15.14
CA GLU A 84 -3.47 -16.49 -16.60
C GLU A 84 -2.57 -17.58 -17.19
N ASN A 85 -1.30 -17.62 -16.75
CA ASN A 85 -0.34 -18.63 -17.18
C ASN A 85 -0.76 -20.05 -16.77
N TYR A 86 -1.26 -20.24 -15.53
CA TYR A 86 -1.79 -21.52 -15.09
C TYR A 86 -3.03 -21.94 -15.89
N ALA A 87 -4.00 -21.05 -16.10
CA ALA A 87 -5.21 -21.35 -16.87
C ALA A 87 -4.89 -21.70 -18.34
N ALA A 88 -3.92 -21.02 -18.94
CA ALA A 88 -3.45 -21.33 -20.30
C ALA A 88 -2.73 -22.69 -20.36
N GLY A 89 -1.88 -23.00 -19.38
CA GLY A 89 -1.21 -24.29 -19.27
C GLY A 89 -2.18 -25.46 -19.10
N ASP A 90 -3.19 -25.30 -18.23
CA ASP A 90 -4.20 -26.32 -17.95
C ASP A 90 -5.08 -26.58 -19.19
N LYS A 91 -5.53 -25.53 -19.89
CA LYS A 91 -6.24 -25.66 -21.17
C LYS A 91 -5.41 -26.37 -22.23
N LYS A 92 -4.11 -26.08 -22.28
CA LYS A 92 -3.20 -26.72 -23.25
C LYS A 92 -3.02 -28.20 -22.93
N ALA A 93 -2.86 -28.56 -21.66
CA ALA A 93 -2.76 -29.95 -21.22
C ALA A 93 -4.06 -30.74 -21.42
N ALA A 94 -5.22 -30.12 -21.17
CA ALA A 94 -6.54 -30.72 -21.37
C ALA A 94 -6.87 -30.97 -22.86
N GLY A 95 -6.23 -30.26 -23.79
CA GLY A 95 -6.38 -30.52 -25.24
C GLY A 95 -5.52 -31.66 -25.79
N PHE A 96 -4.65 -32.26 -24.96
CA PHE A 96 -3.79 -33.39 -25.34
C PHE A 96 -4.30 -34.76 -24.85
N PHE A 97 -5.46 -34.80 -24.19
CA PHE A 97 -6.19 -36.01 -23.79
C PHE A 97 -7.59 -35.99 -24.41
#